data_AF-A0A9Q3WYF9-F1
#
_entry.id   AF-A0A9Q3WYF9-F1
#
_cell.length_a   1.000
_cell.length_b   1.000
_cell.length_c   1.000
_cell.angle_alpha   90.00
_cell.angle_beta   90.00
_cell.angle_gamma   90.00
#
_symmetry.space_group_name_H-M   'P 1'
#
loop_
_entity.id
_entity.type
_entity.pdbx_description
1 polymer ?
#
loop_
_entity_poly.entity_id
_entity_poly.type
_entity_poly.pdbx_seq_one_letter_code
_entity_poly.pdbx_strand_id
1 'polypeptide(L)'
;MSQDELRLTCEDFEKDNSPEILLERFTDGELAYAMYASSSMKDGHYDTTSSPTDLDGDGDFDEVDKAMFLNLVNTFATTCTRK
;
A
#
# COMPACT_ATOMS: atom_id res chain seq x y z
N MET A 1 9.46 14.84 14.30
CA MET A 1 8.99 13.79 13.38
C MET A 1 8.92 12.51 14.17
N SER A 2 8.00 11.61 13.84
CA SER A 2 7.95 10.33 14.57
C SER A 2 9.20 9.52 14.21
N GLN A 3 9.69 8.71 15.15
CA GLN A 3 10.79 7.78 14.86
C GLN A 3 10.35 6.65 13.93
N ASP A 4 9.04 6.43 13.84
CA ASP A 4 8.40 5.44 12.99
C ASP A 4 7.15 6.05 12.35
N GLU A 5 7.13 6.12 11.03
CA GLU A 5 6.04 6.74 10.25
C GLU A 5 5.56 5.78 9.17
N LEU A 6 4.24 5.58 9.11
CA LEU A 6 3.57 4.95 7.98
C LEU A 6 2.88 6.03 7.14
N ARG A 7 3.15 6.08 5.85
CA ARG A 7 2.50 7.00 4.91
C ARG A 7 1.72 6.20 3.89
N LEU A 8 0.48 6.64 3.66
CA LEU A 8 -0.44 6.09 2.66
C LEU A 8 -0.77 7.21 1.67
N THR A 9 -0.54 6.95 0.39
CA THR A 9 -0.77 7.92 -0.68
C THR A 9 -1.62 7.28 -1.77
N CYS A 10 -2.54 8.07 -2.33
CA CYS A 10 -3.34 7.68 -3.50
C CYS A 10 -2.91 8.51 -4.70
N GLU A 11 -2.36 7.84 -5.71
CA GLU A 11 -1.77 8.50 -6.89
C GLU A 11 -1.86 7.58 -8.11
N ASP A 12 -2.32 8.12 -9.24
CA ASP A 12 -2.26 7.45 -10.55
C ASP A 12 -0.87 7.69 -11.16
N PHE A 13 0.11 6.90 -10.71
CA PHE A 13 1.49 7.02 -11.20
C PHE A 13 1.73 6.16 -12.45
N GLU A 14 0.90 5.13 -12.67
CA GLU A 14 0.91 4.32 -13.89
C GLU A 14 0.24 5.04 -15.09
N LYS A 15 -0.49 6.13 -14.84
CA LYS A 15 -1.15 7.00 -15.84
C LYS A 15 -2.21 6.27 -16.64
N ASP A 16 -2.98 5.45 -15.95
CA ASP A 16 -3.94 4.53 -16.57
C ASP A 16 -5.40 4.80 -16.17
N ASN A 17 -5.62 5.93 -15.48
CA ASN A 17 -6.86 6.40 -14.86
C ASN A 17 -7.38 5.53 -13.70
N SER A 18 -6.54 4.67 -13.12
CA SER A 18 -6.81 3.94 -11.89
C SER A 18 -5.73 4.28 -10.87
N PRO A 19 -6.01 5.09 -9.83
CA PRO A 19 -4.99 5.41 -8.84
C PRO A 19 -4.43 4.16 -8.16
N GLU A 20 -3.13 4.10 -7.98
CA GLU A 20 -2.48 3.15 -7.08
C GLU A 20 -2.53 3.67 -5.63
N ILE A 21 -2.35 2.75 -4.68
CA ILE A 21 -2.12 3.10 -3.28
C ILE A 21 -0.71 2.67 -2.89
N LEU A 22 0.10 3.66 -2.53
CA LEU A 22 1.46 3.48 -2.04
C LEU A 22 1.46 3.48 -0.52
N LEU A 23 2.14 2.50 0.07
CA LEU A 23 2.48 2.45 1.49
C LEU A 23 3.99 2.57 1.63
N GLU A 24 4.41 3.50 2.47
CA GLU A 24 5.82 3.74 2.80
C GLU A 24 5.99 3.70 4.32
N ARG A 25 7.00 2.97 4.81
CA ARG A 25 7.43 3.04 6.20
C ARG A 25 8.76 3.76 6.30
N PHE A 26 8.82 4.75 7.18
CA PHE A 26 10.05 5.47 7.51
C PHE A 26 10.47 5.15 8.93
N THR A 27 11.76 4.87 9.12
CA THR A 27 12.39 4.68 10.43
C THR A 27 13.51 5.70 10.58
N ASP A 28 13.48 6.49 11.65
CA ASP A 28 14.42 7.59 11.89
C ASP A 28 14.53 8.58 10.72
N GLY A 29 13.44 8.74 9.96
CA GLY A 29 13.35 9.61 8.78
C GLY A 29 13.89 9.01 7.48
N GLU A 30 14.39 7.78 7.50
CA GLU A 30 14.84 7.04 6.31
C GLU A 30 13.77 6.06 5.84
N LEU A 31 13.59 5.92 4.52
CA LEU A 31 12.65 4.96 3.95
C LEU A 31 13.14 3.53 4.23
N ALA A 32 12.40 2.79 5.06
CA ALA A 32 12.68 1.41 5.39
C ALA A 32 12.18 0.45 4.31
N TYR A 33 10.92 0.62 3.90
CA TYR A 33 10.34 -0.12 2.78
C TYR A 33 9.17 0.65 2.15
N ALA A 34 8.86 0.29 0.92
CA ALA A 34 7.68 0.75 0.21
C ALA A 34 7.06 -0.39 -0.60
N MET A 35 5.74 -0.40 -0.68
CA MET A 35 4.97 -1.32 -1.51
C MET A 35 3.72 -0.61 -2.01
N TYR A 36 3.24 -1.01 -3.17
CA TYR A 36 2.00 -0.46 -3.72
C TYR A 36 1.00 -1.55 -4.05
N ALA A 37 -0.26 -1.13 -4.10
CA ALA A 37 -1.37 -1.93 -4.57
C ALA A 37 -2.02 -1.25 -5.77
N SER A 38 -2.52 -2.07 -6.70
CA SER A 38 -3.27 -1.63 -7.86
C SER A 38 -4.61 -2.36 -7.96
N SER A 39 -5.52 -1.82 -8.77
CA SER A 39 -6.82 -2.42 -9.06
C SER A 39 -6.76 -3.06 -10.44
N SER A 40 -6.72 -4.39 -10.50
CA SER A 40 -6.63 -5.11 -11.78
C SER A 40 -7.80 -4.80 -12.72
N MET A 41 -8.97 -4.51 -12.14
CA MET A 41 -10.20 -4.17 -12.85
C MET A 41 -10.45 -2.67 -12.99
N LYS A 42 -9.59 -1.83 -12.39
CA LYS A 42 -9.72 -0.36 -12.41
C LYS A 42 -11.06 0.15 -11.85
N ASP A 43 -11.63 -0.57 -10.90
CA ASP A 43 -12.92 -0.26 -10.27
C ASP A 43 -12.78 0.35 -8.87
N GLY A 44 -11.53 0.51 -8.41
CA GLY A 44 -11.17 1.01 -7.09
C GLY A 44 -11.18 -0.08 -6.01
N HIS A 45 -11.36 -1.35 -6.38
CA HIS A 45 -11.03 -2.49 -5.53
C HIS A 45 -9.59 -2.93 -5.83
N TYR A 46 -8.75 -2.92 -4.81
CA TYR A 46 -7.33 -3.23 -4.92
C TYR A 46 -7.11 -4.70 -4.59
N ASP A 47 -6.53 -5.44 -5.53
CA ASP A 47 -6.37 -6.90 -5.49
C ASP A 47 -4.95 -7.38 -5.85
N THR A 48 -4.12 -6.49 -6.40
CA THR A 48 -2.73 -6.75 -6.76
C THR A 48 -1.77 -5.95 -5.91
N THR A 49 -0.56 -6.48 -5.67
CA THR A 49 0.50 -5.82 -4.91
C THR A 49 1.88 -6.04 -5.54
N SER A 50 2.79 -5.08 -5.34
CA SER A 50 4.08 -4.99 -6.01
C SER A 50 5.19 -5.88 -5.48
N SER A 51 5.19 -6.29 -4.20
CA SER A 51 6.28 -7.09 -3.63
C SER A 51 6.10 -7.51 -2.18
N PRO A 52 6.88 -8.52 -1.74
CA PRO A 52 6.78 -9.10 -0.41
C PRO A 52 7.51 -8.30 0.65
N THR A 53 6.77 -7.73 1.59
CA THR A 53 7.31 -7.32 2.88
C THR A 53 6.59 -8.13 3.93
N ASP A 54 7.34 -8.64 4.89
CA ASP A 54 6.87 -9.23 6.14
C ASP A 54 6.20 -8.12 6.96
N LEU A 55 4.88 -8.00 6.82
CA LEU A 55 4.09 -6.93 7.41
C LEU A 55 3.63 -7.29 8.82
N ASP A 56 3.48 -8.57 9.14
CA ASP A 56 3.08 -9.03 10.47
C ASP A 56 4.28 -9.34 11.40
N GLY A 57 5.48 -9.44 10.82
CA GLY A 57 6.75 -9.59 11.51
C GLY A 57 7.08 -11.03 11.91
N ASP A 58 6.51 -12.03 11.24
CA ASP A 58 6.69 -13.45 11.57
C ASP A 58 7.94 -14.09 10.91
N GLY A 59 8.59 -13.36 10.01
CA GLY A 59 9.84 -13.72 9.37
C GLY A 59 9.69 -14.43 8.02
N ASP A 60 8.49 -14.52 7.45
CA ASP A 60 8.31 -14.97 6.07
C ASP A 60 7.55 -13.97 5.18
N PHE A 61 7.17 -14.43 3.99
CA PHE A 61 6.27 -13.67 3.13
C PHE A 61 5.19 -14.61 2.66
N ASP A 62 3.97 -14.35 3.08
CA ASP A 62 2.85 -15.22 2.76
C ASP A 62 1.57 -14.45 2.37
N GLU A 63 0.47 -15.20 2.28
CA GLU A 63 -0.82 -14.60 1.93
C GLU A 63 -1.45 -13.80 3.08
N VAL A 64 -0.99 -13.96 4.33
CA VAL A 64 -1.41 -13.15 5.47
C VAL A 64 -0.87 -11.73 5.32
N ASP A 65 0.41 -11.55 4.99
CA ASP A 65 1.00 -10.24 4.72
C ASP A 65 0.23 -9.49 3.64
N LYS A 66 0.00 -10.19 2.52
CA LYS A 66 -0.72 -9.65 1.38
C LYS A 66 -2.16 -9.31 1.75
N ALA A 67 -2.86 -10.17 2.48
CA ALA A 67 -4.23 -9.89 2.92
C ALA A 67 -4.28 -8.67 3.86
N MET A 68 -3.32 -8.53 4.77
CA MET A 68 -3.21 -7.38 5.65
C MET A 68 -2.99 -6.09 4.85
N PHE A 69 -2.08 -6.11 3.87
CA PHE A 69 -1.84 -4.97 3.02
C PHE A 69 -3.09 -4.57 2.22
N LEU A 70 -3.71 -5.53 1.53
CA LEU A 70 -4.91 -5.26 0.72
C LEU A 70 -6.08 -4.78 1.57
N ASN A 71 -6.23 -5.26 2.81
CA ASN A 71 -7.25 -4.76 3.73
C ASN A 71 -7.01 -3.31 4.14
N LEU A 72 -5.76 -2.97 4.48
CA LEU A 72 -5.36 -1.59 4.81
C LEU A 72 -5.60 -0.65 3.63
N VAL A 73 -5.14 -1.05 2.45
CA VAL A 73 -5.30 -0.32 1.19
C VAL A 73 -6.76 -0.09 0.85
N ASN A 74 -7.58 -1.15 0.84
CA ASN A 74 -9.01 -1.01 0.48
C ASN A 74 -9.76 -0.16 1.52
N THR A 75 -9.36 -0.19 2.79
CA THR A 75 -9.91 0.71 3.81
C THR A 75 -9.51 2.16 3.52
N PHE A 76 -8.23 2.41 3.26
CA PHE A 76 -7.71 3.75 2.95
C PHE A 76 -8.27 4.31 1.64
N ALA A 77 -8.50 3.47 0.64
CA ALA A 77 -9.10 3.83 -0.65
C ALA A 77 -10.44 4.56 -0.50
N THR A 78 -11.23 4.23 0.53
CA THR A 78 -12.50 4.91 0.82
C THR A 78 -12.34 6.38 1.23
N THR A 79 -11.13 6.75 1.69
CA THR A 79 -10.77 8.12 2.08
C THR A 79 -10.20 8.93 0.90
N CYS A 80 -9.89 8.26 -0.21
CA CYS A 80 -9.29 8.88 -1.37
C CYS A 80 -10.35 9.66 -2.16
N THR A 81 -10.13 10.97 -2.32
CA THR A 81 -11.02 11.81 -3.13
C THR A 81 -10.86 11.44 -4.60
N ARG A 82 -11.85 10.76 -5.18
CA ARG A 82 -11.93 10.57 -6.64
C ARG A 82 -12.12 11.95 -7.28
N LYS A 83 -11.06 12.50 -7.88
CA LYS A 83 -11.14 13.76 -8.64
C LYS A 83 -11.70 13.51 -10.03
#